data_AF-A0A0N4XAQ1-F1
#
_entry.id   AF-A0A0N4XAQ1-F1
#
_cell.length_a   1.000
_cell.length_b   1.000
_cell.length_c   1.000
_cell.angle_alpha   90.00
_cell.angle_beta   90.00
_cell.angle_gamma   90.00
#
_symmetry.space_group_name_H-M   'P 1'
#
loop_
_entity.id
_entity.type
_entity.pdbx_description
1 polymer ?
#
loop_
_entity_poly.entity_id
_entity_poly.type
_entity_poly.pdbx_seq_one_letter_code
_entity_poly.pdbx_strand_id
1 'polypeptide(L)'
;MRPETEPLLKNGGIEMGKRYGELPVVHRSKSPVKYYWNSDVGWCERRRRRRNKAKYYRELEELMEVFEYDNRVIDGDEHSLQRELGPDRFLARVSLTLNITLLLVNLFASIVTGSLSIISTFVDSFMDITTGFVLGICLWLIKHTNTLKYPRGRRRLELVGVILSSIIMGVANMFLIMQSLSAIISGRVSL
;
A
#
# COMPACT_ATOMS: atom_id res chain seq x y z
N MET A 1 -45.10 26.38 34.43
CA MET A 1 -44.40 26.80 33.20
C MET A 1 -43.59 25.63 32.64
N ARG A 2 -43.99 25.06 31.49
CA ARG A 2 -43.09 24.58 30.42
C ARG A 2 -43.23 25.59 29.25
N PRO A 3 -42.39 25.62 28.18
CA PRO A 3 -41.37 24.67 27.67
C PRO A 3 -40.00 25.40 27.46
N GLU A 4 -38.89 24.82 26.98
CA GLU A 4 -38.59 24.54 25.56
C GLU A 4 -37.49 23.49 25.39
N THR A 5 -37.86 22.41 24.72
CA THR A 5 -36.96 21.56 23.95
C THR A 5 -37.13 22.00 22.49
N GLU A 6 -36.13 22.64 21.90
CA GLU A 6 -36.05 22.78 20.44
C GLU A 6 -34.79 22.08 19.90
N PRO A 7 -34.94 21.15 18.95
CA PRO A 7 -33.82 20.57 18.21
C PRO A 7 -33.30 21.55 17.15
N LEU A 8 -31.99 21.84 17.17
CA LEU A 8 -31.30 22.68 16.18
C LEU A 8 -31.12 21.96 14.83
N LEU A 9 -32.20 21.58 14.17
CA LEU A 9 -32.17 21.15 12.77
C LEU A 9 -33.35 21.80 12.04
N LYS A 10 -33.29 23.12 11.87
CA LYS A 10 -34.19 23.88 11.02
C LYS A 10 -33.41 24.52 9.87
N ASN A 11 -33.48 23.84 8.73
CA ASN A 11 -33.36 24.32 7.35
C ASN A 11 -32.09 25.04 6.88
N GLY A 12 -31.47 24.48 5.85
CA GLY A 12 -30.69 25.24 4.87
C GLY A 12 -29.74 24.40 4.04
N GLY A 13 -30.13 24.03 2.82
CA GLY A 13 -29.20 23.73 1.73
C GLY A 13 -29.13 22.27 1.30
N ILE A 14 -29.93 21.92 0.29
CA ILE A 14 -29.56 20.89 -0.67
C ILE A 14 -28.30 21.39 -1.36
N GLU A 15 -27.12 20.85 -1.03
CA GLU A 15 -25.98 20.88 -1.94
C GLU A 15 -25.15 19.60 -1.78
N MET A 16 -24.94 18.95 -2.93
CA MET A 16 -23.95 17.91 -3.21
C MET A 16 -24.16 16.52 -2.60
N GLY A 17 -25.15 15.80 -3.14
CA GLY A 17 -24.87 14.62 -3.99
C GLY A 17 -23.95 13.49 -3.49
N LYS A 18 -23.63 13.37 -2.20
CA LYS A 18 -22.95 12.20 -1.63
C LYS A 18 -23.87 11.55 -0.61
N ARG A 19 -24.38 10.36 -0.95
CA ARG A 19 -24.84 9.42 0.08
C ARG A 19 -23.64 9.07 0.95
N TYR A 20 -23.51 9.71 2.11
CA TYR A 20 -22.73 9.16 3.22
C TYR A 20 -23.53 7.99 3.79
N GLY A 21 -23.61 6.92 3.00
CA GLY A 21 -24.12 5.63 3.44
C GLY A 21 -23.23 5.12 4.56
N GLU A 22 -23.85 4.86 5.70
CA GLU A 22 -23.45 3.81 6.64
C GLU A 22 -21.94 3.68 6.84
N LEU A 23 -21.35 4.57 7.66
CA LEU A 23 -20.14 4.15 8.34
C LEU A 23 -20.53 2.96 9.24
N PRO A 24 -19.93 1.77 9.08
CA PRO A 24 -20.08 0.71 10.07
C PRO A 24 -19.41 1.22 11.33
N VAL A 25 -20.20 1.85 12.21
CA VAL A 25 -19.76 2.17 13.55
C VAL A 25 -19.47 0.82 14.18
N VAL A 26 -18.19 0.46 14.25
CA VAL A 26 -17.75 -0.70 15.01
C VAL A 26 -18.18 -0.43 16.43
N HIS A 27 -19.35 -0.95 16.80
CA HIS A 27 -19.85 -0.92 18.15
C HIS A 27 -18.85 -1.74 18.96
N ARG A 28 -17.88 -1.04 19.56
CA ARG A 28 -16.96 -1.64 20.52
C ARG A 28 -17.85 -2.28 21.58
N SER A 29 -17.76 -3.61 21.69
CA SER A 29 -18.48 -4.39 22.70
C SER A 29 -18.41 -3.63 24.02
N LYS A 30 -19.59 -3.27 24.55
CA LYS A 30 -19.75 -2.34 25.68
C LYS A 30 -18.72 -2.69 26.74
N SER A 31 -17.75 -1.80 26.94
CA SER A 31 -16.76 -1.94 28.01
C SER A 31 -17.51 -2.19 29.33
N PRO A 32 -17.13 -3.19 30.16
CA PRO A 32 -17.86 -3.58 31.37
C PRO A 32 -17.67 -2.59 32.52
N VAL A 33 -17.70 -1.28 32.23
CA VAL A 33 -17.65 -0.23 33.24
C VAL A 33 -19.01 -0.23 33.93
N LYS A 34 -19.10 -0.89 35.09
CA LYS A 34 -20.26 -0.78 36.00
C LYS A 34 -20.40 0.70 36.38
N TYR A 35 -21.46 1.34 35.91
CA TYR A 35 -21.86 2.66 36.40
C TYR A 35 -22.49 2.48 37.79
N TYR A 36 -21.73 2.74 38.85
CA TYR A 36 -22.29 2.87 40.20
C TYR A 36 -22.99 4.22 40.31
N TRP A 37 -24.33 4.22 40.31
CA TRP A 37 -25.14 5.40 40.63
C TRP A 37 -25.11 5.61 42.16
N ASN A 38 -23.96 6.00 42.72
CA ASN A 38 -23.86 6.35 44.14
C ASN A 38 -24.43 7.77 44.35
N SER A 39 -25.59 7.86 45.00
CA SER A 39 -26.30 9.10 45.32
C SER A 39 -25.62 9.94 46.42
N ASP A 40 -24.70 9.36 47.19
CA ASP A 40 -23.96 10.04 48.26
C ASP A 40 -22.47 10.14 47.97
N VAL A 41 -22.12 10.97 46.98
CA VAL A 41 -20.72 11.37 46.75
C VAL A 41 -20.42 12.66 47.52
N GLY A 42 -19.50 12.56 48.47
CA GLY A 42 -19.04 13.70 49.26
C GLY A 42 -18.50 14.83 48.38
N TRP A 43 -18.57 16.08 48.86
CA TRP A 43 -18.17 17.27 48.11
C TRP A 43 -16.72 17.18 47.57
N CYS A 44 -15.81 16.58 48.37
CA CYS A 44 -14.42 16.33 47.98
C CYS A 44 -14.30 15.36 46.79
N GLU A 45 -15.09 14.30 46.74
CA GLU A 45 -15.08 13.34 45.63
C GLU A 45 -15.62 13.94 44.35
N ARG A 46 -16.68 14.77 44.44
CA ARG A 46 -17.19 15.52 43.28
C ARG A 46 -16.12 16.44 42.70
N ARG A 47 -15.34 17.12 43.56
CA ARG A 47 -14.24 17.99 43.13
C ARG A 47 -13.11 17.19 42.45
N ARG A 48 -12.78 16.00 42.96
CA ARG A 48 -11.79 15.10 42.36
C ARG A 48 -12.26 14.54 41.01
N ARG A 49 -13.54 14.14 40.90
CA ARG A 49 -14.14 13.65 39.65
C ARG A 49 -14.19 14.72 38.56
N ARG A 50 -14.48 15.98 38.91
CA ARG A 50 -14.42 17.10 37.95
C ARG A 50 -13.02 17.28 37.37
N ARG A 51 -11.98 17.18 38.20
CA ARG A 51 -10.58 17.23 37.74
C ARG A 51 -10.22 16.06 36.83
N ASN A 52 -10.65 14.84 37.17
CA ASN A 52 -10.37 13.67 36.32
C ASN A 52 -11.13 13.72 35.00
N LYS A 53 -12.39 14.18 34.99
CA LYS A 53 -13.14 14.42 33.74
C LYS A 53 -12.45 15.47 32.88
N ALA A 54 -12.01 16.58 33.46
CA ALA A 54 -11.29 17.61 32.73
C ALA A 54 -9.98 17.10 32.12
N LYS A 55 -9.24 16.22 32.83
CA LYS A 55 -8.05 15.54 32.27
C LYS A 55 -8.41 14.65 31.08
N TYR A 56 -9.49 13.88 31.18
CA TYR A 56 -9.95 13.00 30.11
C TYR A 56 -10.37 13.77 28.85
N TYR A 57 -11.07 14.89 29.01
CA TYR A 57 -11.45 15.74 27.86
C TYR A 57 -10.24 16.42 27.21
N ARG A 58 -9.21 16.81 27.99
CA ARG A 58 -7.96 17.34 27.43
C ARG A 58 -7.21 16.31 26.59
N GLU A 59 -7.13 15.07 27.09
CA GLU A 59 -6.46 13.98 26.37
C GLU A 59 -7.19 13.61 25.07
N LEU A 60 -8.53 13.72 25.06
CA LEU A 60 -9.32 13.55 23.84
C LEU A 60 -9.06 14.65 22.81
N GLU A 61 -8.88 15.90 23.26
CA GLU A 61 -8.60 17.04 22.40
C GLU A 61 -7.22 16.92 21.74
N GLU A 62 -6.20 16.56 22.53
CA GLU A 62 -4.84 16.30 22.03
C GLU A 62 -4.81 15.15 21.02
N LEU A 63 -5.54 14.06 21.30
CA LEU A 63 -5.64 12.94 20.37
C LEU A 63 -6.33 13.34 19.06
N MET A 64 -7.40 14.13 19.14
CA MET A 64 -8.12 14.63 17.97
C MET A 64 -7.23 15.53 17.10
N GLU A 65 -6.42 16.38 17.73
CA GLU A 65 -5.46 17.25 17.04
C GLU A 65 -4.37 16.43 16.31
N VAL A 66 -3.81 15.40 16.97
CA VAL A 66 -2.85 14.47 16.35
C VAL A 66 -3.47 13.73 15.16
N PHE A 67 -4.71 13.26 15.31
CA PHE A 67 -5.44 12.62 14.21
C PHE A 67 -5.66 13.58 13.03
N GLU A 68 -6.05 14.83 13.30
CA GLU A 68 -6.27 15.83 12.25
C GLU A 68 -4.96 16.22 11.55
N TYR A 69 -3.85 16.32 12.30
CA TYR A 69 -2.52 16.53 11.76
C TYR A 69 -2.09 15.39 10.83
N ASP A 70 -2.19 14.14 11.28
CA ASP A 70 -1.88 12.95 10.45
C ASP A 70 -2.76 12.92 9.19
N ASN A 71 -4.06 13.22 9.32
CA ASN A 71 -4.98 13.20 8.19
C ASN A 71 -4.65 14.30 7.17
N ARG A 72 -4.26 15.50 7.62
CA ARG A 72 -3.81 16.58 6.74
C ARG A 72 -2.46 16.27 6.06
N VAL A 73 -1.55 15.59 6.74
CA VAL A 73 -0.28 15.13 6.15
C VAL A 73 -0.55 14.07 5.08
N ILE A 74 -1.46 13.12 5.34
CA ILE A 74 -1.83 12.06 4.39
C ILE A 74 -2.59 12.64 3.18
N ASP A 75 -3.60 13.49 3.38
CA ASP A 75 -4.35 14.13 2.27
C ASP A 75 -3.45 15.08 1.46
N GLY A 76 -2.55 15.80 2.14
CA GLY A 76 -1.57 16.68 1.51
C GLY A 76 -0.59 15.90 0.62
N ASP A 77 -0.10 14.77 1.11
CA ASP A 77 0.79 13.85 0.38
C ASP A 77 0.06 13.18 -0.79
N GLU A 78 -1.20 12.75 -0.60
CA GLU A 78 -2.03 12.19 -1.68
C GLU A 78 -2.25 13.18 -2.81
N HIS A 79 -2.58 14.44 -2.54
CA HIS A 79 -2.81 15.44 -3.58
C HIS A 79 -1.55 15.81 -4.39
N SER A 80 -0.35 15.72 -3.78
CA SER A 80 0.94 15.83 -4.50
C SER A 80 1.23 14.58 -5.32
N LEU A 81 1.07 13.38 -4.74
CA LEU A 81 1.26 12.11 -5.44
C LEU A 81 0.30 11.98 -6.62
N GLN A 82 -0.95 12.40 -6.48
CA GLN A 82 -2.00 12.23 -7.50
C GLN A 82 -1.75 13.07 -8.76
N ARG A 83 -0.99 14.17 -8.64
CA ARG A 83 -0.51 14.95 -9.80
C ARG A 83 0.67 14.27 -10.52
N GLU A 84 1.52 13.52 -9.83
CA GLU A 84 2.59 12.70 -10.42
C GLU A 84 2.10 11.33 -10.93
N LEU A 85 1.04 10.78 -10.34
CA LEU A 85 0.51 9.46 -10.69
C LEU A 85 -0.11 9.39 -12.10
N GLY A 86 -0.57 10.53 -12.64
CA GLY A 86 -1.08 10.64 -14.01
C GLY A 86 -0.06 10.23 -15.08
N PRO A 87 1.13 10.86 -15.11
CA PRO A 87 2.23 10.42 -15.96
C PRO A 87 2.84 9.09 -15.53
N ASP A 88 2.88 8.73 -14.24
CA ASP A 88 3.49 7.46 -13.80
C ASP A 88 2.82 6.22 -14.41
N ARG A 89 1.48 6.22 -14.52
CA ARG A 89 0.76 5.10 -15.14
C ARG A 89 1.00 5.01 -16.65
N PHE A 90 1.36 6.13 -17.29
CA PHE A 90 1.77 6.13 -18.69
C PHE A 90 3.22 5.66 -18.81
N LEU A 91 4.13 6.20 -17.99
CA LEU A 91 5.53 5.79 -17.92
C LEU A 91 5.68 4.30 -17.63
N ALA A 92 4.91 3.76 -16.68
CA ALA A 92 4.90 2.33 -16.36
C ALA A 92 4.35 1.46 -17.51
N ARG A 93 3.36 1.95 -18.26
CA ARG A 93 2.86 1.24 -19.45
C ARG A 93 3.85 1.28 -20.59
N VAL A 94 4.51 2.42 -20.79
CA VAL A 94 5.54 2.59 -21.81
C VAL A 94 6.74 1.73 -21.50
N SER A 95 7.26 1.73 -20.26
CA SER A 95 8.38 0.86 -19.87
C SER A 95 8.04 -0.62 -20.01
N LEU A 96 6.83 -1.03 -19.64
CA LEU A 96 6.36 -2.41 -19.84
C LEU A 96 6.27 -2.77 -21.33
N THR A 97 5.77 -1.85 -22.17
CA THR A 97 5.68 -2.03 -23.62
C THR A 97 7.06 -2.11 -24.27
N LEU A 98 8.00 -1.28 -23.84
CA LEU A 98 9.40 -1.30 -24.30
C LEU A 98 10.07 -2.62 -23.93
N ASN A 99 9.95 -3.09 -22.69
CA ASN A 99 10.51 -4.37 -22.26
C ASN A 99 9.95 -5.52 -23.11
N ILE A 100 8.63 -5.58 -23.33
CA ILE A 100 7.97 -6.58 -24.20
C ILE A 100 8.47 -6.49 -25.65
N THR A 101 8.63 -5.29 -26.18
CA THR A 101 9.10 -5.10 -27.56
C THR A 101 10.56 -5.56 -27.71
N LEU A 102 11.44 -5.23 -26.76
CA LEU A 102 12.82 -5.73 -26.72
C LEU A 102 12.87 -7.25 -26.66
N LEU A 103 12.00 -7.87 -25.86
CA LEU A 103 11.89 -9.33 -25.79
C LEU A 103 11.58 -9.94 -27.16
N LEU A 104 10.57 -9.44 -27.86
CA LEU A 104 10.16 -9.99 -29.16
C LEU A 104 11.26 -9.84 -30.22
N VAL A 105 11.94 -8.68 -30.25
CA VAL A 105 13.07 -8.44 -31.15
C VAL A 105 14.22 -9.39 -30.86
N ASN A 106 14.65 -9.50 -29.60
CA ASN A 106 15.74 -10.38 -29.21
C ASN A 106 15.38 -11.86 -29.36
N LEU A 107 14.11 -12.24 -29.15
CA LEU A 107 13.62 -13.60 -29.38
C LEU A 107 13.72 -13.97 -30.85
N PHE A 108 13.23 -13.11 -31.72
CA PHE A 108 13.28 -13.36 -33.16
C PHE A 108 14.73 -13.41 -33.65
N ALA A 109 15.56 -12.46 -33.22
CA ALA A 109 16.99 -12.46 -33.52
C ALA A 109 17.68 -13.72 -33.00
N SER A 110 17.37 -14.18 -31.79
CA SER A 110 17.94 -15.40 -31.20
C SER A 110 17.56 -16.65 -31.98
N ILE A 111 16.31 -16.77 -32.43
CA ILE A 111 15.86 -17.91 -33.23
C ILE A 111 16.57 -17.93 -34.59
N VAL A 112 16.76 -16.76 -35.21
CA VAL A 112 17.40 -16.65 -36.53
C VAL A 112 18.91 -16.88 -36.46
N THR A 113 19.59 -16.34 -35.44
CA THR A 113 21.06 -16.36 -35.35
C THR A 113 21.62 -17.52 -34.54
N GLY A 114 20.83 -18.15 -33.66
CA GLY A 114 21.26 -19.28 -32.83
C GLY A 114 22.47 -19.01 -31.93
N SER A 115 22.84 -17.73 -31.72
CA SER A 115 24.11 -17.37 -31.10
C SER A 115 23.98 -17.19 -29.59
N LEU A 116 24.91 -17.78 -28.82
CA LEU A 116 24.95 -17.64 -27.37
C LEU A 116 25.00 -16.19 -26.89
N SER A 117 25.67 -15.30 -27.64
CA SER A 117 25.70 -13.87 -27.34
C SER A 117 24.31 -13.22 -27.42
N ILE A 118 23.49 -13.61 -28.40
CA ILE A 118 22.16 -13.03 -28.63
C ILE A 118 21.15 -13.66 -27.67
N ILE A 119 21.31 -14.96 -27.37
CA ILE A 119 20.56 -15.65 -26.31
C ILE A 119 20.77 -14.95 -24.96
N SER A 120 22.01 -14.52 -24.65
CA SER A 120 22.29 -13.77 -23.42
C SER A 120 21.48 -12.47 -23.32
N THR A 121 21.51 -11.65 -24.37
CA THR A 121 20.74 -10.40 -24.43
C THR A 121 19.22 -10.64 -24.38
N PHE A 122 18.74 -11.72 -24.98
CA PHE A 122 17.34 -12.14 -24.89
C PHE A 122 16.94 -12.50 -23.45
N VAL A 123 17.73 -13.32 -22.77
CA VAL A 123 17.47 -13.74 -21.39
C VAL A 123 17.46 -12.55 -20.44
N ASP A 124 18.37 -11.59 -20.62
CA ASP A 124 18.42 -10.36 -19.84
C ASP A 124 17.10 -9.56 -19.97
N SER A 125 16.65 -9.34 -21.21
CA SER A 125 15.38 -8.64 -21.49
C SER A 125 14.14 -9.40 -20.98
N PHE A 126 14.18 -10.75 -21.00
CA PHE A 126 13.11 -11.61 -20.49
C PHE A 126 13.02 -11.61 -18.95
N MET A 127 14.17 -11.58 -18.29
CA MET A 127 14.28 -11.48 -16.84
C MET A 127 13.69 -10.17 -16.33
N ASP A 128 13.87 -9.07 -17.06
CA ASP A 128 13.31 -7.75 -16.70
C ASP A 128 11.77 -7.73 -16.75
N ILE A 129 11.18 -8.37 -17.76
CA ILE A 129 9.72 -8.53 -17.83
C ILE A 129 9.22 -9.42 -16.69
N THR A 130 9.91 -10.53 -16.45
CA THR A 130 9.55 -11.48 -15.39
C THR A 130 9.63 -10.81 -14.02
N THR A 131 10.65 -9.99 -13.79
CA THR A 131 10.83 -9.17 -12.60
C THR A 131 9.66 -8.19 -12.42
N GLY A 132 9.30 -7.46 -13.47
CA GLY A 132 8.13 -6.56 -13.45
C GLY A 132 6.80 -7.30 -13.22
N PHE A 133 6.65 -8.50 -13.79
CA PHE A 133 5.47 -9.35 -13.61
C PHE A 133 5.36 -9.91 -12.19
N VAL A 134 6.45 -10.41 -11.62
CA VAL A 134 6.51 -10.92 -10.24
C VAL A 134 6.22 -9.79 -9.24
N LEU A 135 6.80 -8.60 -9.45
CA LEU A 135 6.49 -7.42 -8.62
C LEU A 135 5.02 -7.01 -8.78
N GLY A 136 4.48 -7.03 -10.00
CA GLY A 136 3.07 -6.75 -10.27
C GLY A 136 2.12 -7.73 -9.57
N ILE A 137 2.42 -9.03 -9.61
CA ILE A 137 1.67 -10.06 -8.87
C ILE A 137 1.80 -9.83 -7.36
N CYS A 138 2.99 -9.51 -6.86
CA CYS A 138 3.21 -9.26 -5.44
C CYS A 138 2.35 -8.07 -4.97
N LEU A 139 2.35 -6.97 -5.71
CA LEU A 139 1.50 -5.80 -5.45
C LEU A 139 0.01 -6.12 -5.54
N TRP A 140 -0.39 -6.94 -6.51
CA TRP A 140 -1.77 -7.40 -6.64
C TRP A 140 -2.20 -8.26 -5.44
N LEU A 141 -1.35 -9.18 -5.00
CA LEU A 141 -1.58 -10.05 -3.85
C LEU A 141 -1.64 -9.26 -2.53
N ILE A 142 -0.79 -8.24 -2.39
CA ILE A 142 -0.80 -7.30 -1.25
C ILE A 142 -2.10 -6.50 -1.23
N LYS A 143 -2.58 -6.04 -2.39
CA LYS A 143 -3.84 -5.30 -2.51
C LYS A 143 -5.06 -6.17 -2.19
N HIS A 144 -4.98 -7.48 -2.44
CA HIS A 144 -6.08 -8.42 -2.22
C HIS A 144 -6.12 -9.02 -0.81
N THR A 145 -5.05 -8.91 -0.01
CA THR A 145 -5.01 -9.40 1.38
C THR A 145 -5.54 -8.39 2.40
N ASN A 146 -6.24 -8.88 3.42
CA ASN A 146 -7.19 -8.13 4.24
C ASN A 146 -6.59 -6.92 5.00
N THR A 147 -7.19 -5.75 4.80
CA THR A 147 -6.66 -4.42 5.19
C THR A 147 -6.75 -4.12 6.70
N LEU A 148 -7.57 -4.85 7.45
CA LEU A 148 -8.04 -4.41 8.78
C LEU A 148 -7.14 -4.74 9.97
N LYS A 149 -6.06 -5.53 9.81
CA LYS A 149 -5.35 -6.08 10.98
C LYS A 149 -3.92 -5.56 11.22
N TYR A 150 -3.24 -4.89 10.28
CA TYR A 150 -1.87 -4.41 10.55
C TYR A 150 -1.39 -3.27 9.60
N PRO A 151 -1.42 -1.99 10.04
CA PRO A 151 -1.05 -0.84 9.19
C PRO A 151 0.46 -0.64 8.95
N ARG A 152 1.35 -1.42 9.58
CA ARG A 152 2.83 -1.28 9.47
C ARG A 152 3.54 -2.36 8.63
N GLY A 153 2.81 -3.29 8.00
CA GLY A 153 3.40 -4.46 7.33
C GLY A 153 3.66 -4.36 5.82
N ARG A 154 3.12 -3.35 5.13
CA ARG A 154 3.05 -3.31 3.65
C ARG A 154 4.43 -3.28 2.96
N ARG A 155 5.37 -2.48 3.48
CA ARG A 155 6.72 -2.34 2.90
C ARG A 155 7.53 -3.64 2.91
N ARG A 156 7.22 -4.58 3.82
CA ARG A 156 7.95 -5.85 3.90
C ARG A 156 7.55 -6.85 2.81
N LEU A 157 6.30 -6.83 2.35
CA LEU A 157 5.85 -7.74 1.29
C LEU A 157 6.36 -7.29 -0.08
N GLU A 158 6.35 -5.99 -0.36
CA GLU A 158 6.99 -5.40 -1.53
C GLU A 158 8.49 -5.73 -1.57
N LEU A 159 9.17 -5.59 -0.43
CA LEU A 159 10.58 -5.95 -0.28
C LEU A 159 10.84 -7.45 -0.51
N VAL A 160 9.94 -8.33 -0.07
CA VAL A 160 10.04 -9.78 -0.34
C VAL A 160 9.97 -10.06 -1.84
N GLY A 161 9.12 -9.35 -2.59
CA GLY A 161 9.08 -9.43 -4.05
C GLY A 161 10.41 -9.06 -4.70
N VAL A 162 11.04 -7.97 -4.25
CA VAL A 162 12.36 -7.53 -4.74
C VAL A 162 13.46 -8.54 -4.40
N ILE A 163 13.45 -9.11 -3.19
CA ILE A 163 14.42 -10.13 -2.76
C ILE A 163 14.30 -11.39 -3.63
N LEU A 164 13.07 -11.88 -3.87
CA LEU A 164 12.84 -13.03 -4.75
C LEU A 164 13.32 -12.76 -6.17
N SER A 165 13.05 -11.56 -6.69
CA SER A 165 13.52 -11.14 -8.02
C SER A 165 15.05 -11.17 -8.12
N SER A 166 15.75 -10.68 -7.10
CA SER A 166 17.21 -10.68 -7.06
C SER A 166 17.79 -12.10 -7.06
N ILE A 167 17.18 -13.03 -6.33
CA ILE A 167 17.61 -14.43 -6.31
C ILE A 167 17.43 -15.06 -7.70
N ILE A 168 16.29 -14.84 -8.35
CA ILE A 168 16.01 -15.39 -9.70
C ILE A 168 17.01 -14.85 -10.72
N MET A 169 17.22 -13.53 -10.75
CA MET A 169 18.18 -12.89 -11.65
C MET A 169 19.62 -13.37 -11.42
N GLY A 170 20.01 -13.56 -10.15
CA GLY A 170 21.32 -14.10 -9.80
C GLY A 170 21.53 -15.54 -10.28
N VAL A 171 20.56 -16.41 -10.03
CA VAL A 171 20.61 -17.81 -10.48
C VAL A 171 20.66 -17.91 -12.01
N ALA A 172 19.87 -17.09 -12.70
CA ALA A 172 19.87 -17.04 -14.16
C ALA A 172 21.22 -16.60 -14.74
N ASN A 173 21.81 -15.53 -14.21
CA ASN A 173 23.12 -15.07 -14.63
C ASN A 173 24.20 -16.12 -14.36
N MET A 174 24.12 -16.83 -13.24
CA MET A 174 25.01 -17.95 -12.95
C MET A 174 24.88 -19.07 -14.01
N PHE A 175 23.65 -19.43 -14.40
CA PHE A 175 23.43 -20.39 -15.49
C PHE A 175 23.98 -19.89 -16.83
N LEU A 176 23.77 -18.62 -17.16
CA LEU A 176 24.27 -18.01 -18.39
C LEU A 176 25.81 -18.04 -18.45
N ILE A 177 26.47 -17.74 -17.33
CA ILE A 177 27.93 -17.83 -17.20
C ILE A 177 28.38 -19.27 -17.38
N MET A 178 27.74 -20.25 -16.72
CA MET A 178 28.11 -21.66 -16.88
C MET A 178 27.92 -22.15 -18.32
N GLN A 179 26.84 -21.74 -18.98
CA GLN A 179 26.58 -22.08 -20.37
C GLN A 179 27.62 -21.45 -21.29
N SER A 180 28.01 -20.21 -21.04
CA SER A 180 29.06 -19.50 -21.77
C SER A 180 30.43 -20.15 -21.57
N LEU A 181 30.80 -20.51 -20.34
CA LEU A 181 32.04 -21.20 -20.02
C LEU A 181 32.08 -22.59 -20.66
N SER A 182 30.99 -23.35 -20.58
CA SER A 182 30.89 -24.67 -21.21
C SER A 182 31.05 -24.58 -22.72
N ALA A 183 30.50 -23.53 -23.35
CA ALA A 183 30.64 -23.29 -24.78
C ALA A 183 32.10 -22.96 -25.17
N ILE A 184 32.80 -22.17 -24.35
CA ILE A 184 34.22 -21.84 -24.56
C ILE A 184 35.10 -23.09 -24.40
N ILE A 185 34.93 -23.85 -23.31
CA ILE A 185 35.75 -25.04 -23.00
C ILE A 185 35.50 -26.16 -23.99
N SER A 186 34.24 -26.34 -24.42
CA SER A 186 33.90 -27.38 -25.40
C SER A 186 34.48 -27.09 -26.78
N GLY A 187 34.97 -25.87 -27.04
CA GLY A 187 35.77 -25.51 -28.24
C GLY A 187 35.10 -25.80 -29.58
N ARG A 188 33.81 -26.16 -29.56
CA ARG A 188 33.04 -26.54 -30.72
C ARG A 188 32.04 -25.42 -30.96
N VAL A 189 32.52 -24.41 -31.67
CA VAL A 189 31.66 -23.59 -32.53
C VAL A 189 31.15 -24.55 -33.61
N SER A 190 30.17 -25.37 -33.26
CA SER A 190 29.44 -26.17 -34.23
C SER A 190 28.25 -25.31 -34.61
N LEU A 191 28.40 -24.67 -35.78
CA LEU A 191 27.32 -24.04 -36.55
C LEU A 191 26.12 -24.98 -36.69
#